data_AF-A0A077NGG9-F1
#
_entry.id   AF-A0A077NGG9-F1
#
_cell.length_a   1.000
_cell.length_b   1.000
_cell.length_c   1.000
_cell.angle_alpha   90.00
_cell.angle_beta   90.00
_cell.angle_gamma   90.00
#
_symmetry.space_group_name_H-M   'P 1'
#
loop_
_entity.id
_entity.type
_entity.pdbx_description
1 polymer ?
#
loop_
_entity_poly.entity_id
_entity_poly.type
_entity_poly.pdbx_seq_one_letter_code
_entity_poly.pdbx_strand_id
1 'polypeptide(L)' 'MFSGMPALSHEEQQVAVERIHQFISEGMSSGEAIAIVAQELREKHQGKEQIHVLFEDDEK' A
#
# COMPACT_ATOMS: atom_id res chain seq x y z
N MET A 1 -12.10 10.28 -0.69
CA MET A 1 -10.68 10.69 -0.62
C MET A 1 -9.80 9.50 -0.20
N PHE A 2 -9.59 8.52 -1.08
CA PHE A 2 -8.65 7.41 -0.82
C PHE A 2 -8.02 6.88 -2.14
N SER A 3 -7.75 7.79 -3.08
CA SER A 3 -7.47 7.45 -4.49
C SER A 3 -5.96 7.48 -4.84
N GLY A 4 -5.13 6.88 -4.00
CA GLY A 4 -3.66 6.87 -4.21
C GLY A 4 -2.92 5.64 -3.70
N MET A 5 -3.63 4.57 -3.34
CA MET A 5 -2.98 3.30 -2.99
C MET A 5 -3.03 2.34 -4.18
N PRO A 6 -1.92 1.65 -4.51
CA PRO A 6 -1.96 0.56 -5.47
C PRO A 6 -3.04 -0.44 -5.07
N ALA A 7 -3.80 -0.95 -6.03
CA ALA A 7 -4.78 -2.00 -5.76
C ALA A 7 -4.04 -3.29 -5.41
N LEU A 8 -3.84 -3.53 -4.11
CA LEU A 8 -3.19 -4.73 -3.60
C LEU A 8 -4.11 -5.94 -3.78
N SER A 9 -3.55 -7.05 -4.25
CA SER A 9 -4.26 -8.33 -4.20
C SER A 9 -4.56 -8.74 -2.74
N HIS A 10 -5.55 -9.60 -2.52
CA HIS A 10 -5.84 -10.12 -1.18
C HIS A 10 -4.61 -10.80 -0.53
N GLU A 11 -3.77 -11.45 -1.33
CA GLU A 11 -2.53 -12.05 -0.88
C GLU A 11 -1.50 -10.99 -0.47
N GLU A 12 -1.34 -9.93 -1.26
CA GLU A 12 -0.44 -8.81 -0.92
C GLU A 12 -0.90 -8.06 0.33
N GLN A 13 -2.22 -7.93 0.54
CA GLN A 13 -2.78 -7.36 1.76
C GLN A 13 -2.45 -8.22 2.99
N GLN A 14 -2.60 -9.55 2.88
CA GLN A 14 -2.30 -10.46 3.98
C GLN A 14 -0.81 -10.42 4.36
N VAL A 15 0.08 -10.42 3.36
CA VAL A 15 1.54 -10.30 3.56
C VAL A 15 1.90 -8.97 4.21
N ALA A 16 1.27 -7.87 3.79
CA ALA A 16 1.49 -6.55 4.38
C ALA A 16 1.09 -6.52 5.87
N VAL A 17 -0.05 -7.13 6.21
CA VAL A 17 -0.51 -7.24 7.61
C VAL A 17 0.46 -8.07 8.45
N GLU A 18 0.88 -9.23 7.96
CA GLU A 18 1.83 -10.09 8.67
C GLU A 18 3.17 -9.38 8.93
N ARG A 19 3.69 -8.64 7.94
CA ARG A 19 4.91 -7.82 8.12
C ARG A 19 4.75 -6.74 9.18
N ILE A 20 3.63 -6.02 9.16
CA ILE A 20 3.36 -4.99 10.18
C ILE A 20 3.34 -5.63 11.58
N HIS A 21 2.67 -6.77 11.74
CA HIS A 21 2.61 -7.50 13.00
C HIS A 21 3.98 -8.02 13.46
N GLN A 22 4.84 -8.46 12.53
CA GLN A 22 6.19 -8.86 12.84
C GLN A 22 7.00 -7.68 13.38
N PHE A 23 6.99 -6.53 12.69
CA PHE A 23 7.71 -5.33 13.15
C PHE A 23 7.23 -4.85 14.52
N ILE A 24 5.92 -4.88 14.78
CA ILE A 24 5.38 -4.54 16.09
C ILE A 24 5.85 -5.53 17.17
N SER A 25 5.94 -6.82 16.83
CA SER A 25 6.43 -7.85 17.75
C SER A 25 7.93 -7.69 18.06
N GLU A 26 8.69 -7.10 17.15
CA GLU A 26 10.09 -6.71 17.32
C GLU A 26 10.26 -5.41 18.13
N GLY A 27 9.16 -4.76 18.53
CA GLY A 27 9.15 -3.54 19.33
C GLY A 27 9.08 -2.24 18.53
N MET A 28 8.84 -2.31 17.21
CA MET A 28 8.65 -1.14 16.36
C MET A 28 7.27 -0.50 16.59
N SER A 29 7.21 0.82 16.50
CA SER A 29 5.94 1.55 16.50
C SER A 29 5.09 1.17 15.30
N SER A 30 3.79 1.01 15.49
CA SER A 30 2.85 0.67 14.40
C SER A 30 2.91 1.67 13.25
N GLY A 31 3.12 2.97 13.53
CA GLY A 31 3.23 3.99 12.47
C GLY A 31 4.48 3.84 11.62
N GLU A 32 5.60 3.45 12.23
CA GLU A 32 6.87 3.21 11.55
C GLU A 32 6.81 1.92 10.73
N ALA A 33 6.23 0.86 11.30
CA ALA A 33 6.00 -0.41 10.60
C ALA A 33 5.14 -0.22 9.34
N ILE A 34 4.05 0.56 9.44
CA ILE A 34 3.19 0.88 8.30
C ILE A 34 3.96 1.68 7.24
N ALA A 35 4.78 2.65 7.64
CA ALA A 35 5.56 3.47 6.71
C ALA A 35 6.54 2.63 5.89
N ILE A 36 7.26 1.71 6.54
CA ILE A 36 8.19 0.77 5.90
C ILE A 36 7.44 -0.11 4.90
N VAL A 37 6.37 -0.79 5.33
CA VAL A 37 5.60 -1.69 4.46
C VAL A 37 4.97 -0.93 3.28
N ALA A 38 4.46 0.28 3.50
CA ALA A 38 3.93 1.12 2.43
C ALA A 38 5.01 1.58 1.43
N GLN A 39 6.26 1.79 1.89
CA GLN A 39 7.38 2.07 1.00
C GLN A 39 7.75 0.85 0.17
N GLU A 40 7.86 -0.33 0.79
CA GLU A 40 8.15 -1.59 0.10
C GLU A 40 7.09 -1.94 -0.95
N LEU A 41 5.81 -1.68 -0.65
CA LEU A 41 4.71 -1.85 -1.60
C LEU A 41 4.86 -0.89 -2.77
N ARG A 42 5.15 0.40 -2.51
CA ARG A 42 5.40 1.37 -3.58
C ARG A 42 6.58 0.98 -4.46
N GLU A 43 7.70 0.52 -3.89
CA GLU A 43 8.86 0.07 -4.65
C GLU A 43 8.55 -1.19 -5.49
N LYS A 44 7.78 -2.14 -4.95
CA LYS A 44 7.31 -3.32 -5.70
C LYS A 44 6.37 -2.96 -6.85
N HIS A 45 5.52 -1.95 -6.67
CA HIS A 45 4.55 -1.51 -7.68
C HIS A 45 5.08 -0.39 -8.59
N GLN A 46 6.27 0.18 -8.34
CA GLN A 46 6.88 1.21 -9.20
C GLN A 46 7.12 0.75 -10.65
N GLY A 47 7.18 -0.57 -10.90
CA GLY A 47 7.32 -1.15 -12.24
C GLY A 47 6.02 -1.67 -12.88
N LYS A 48 4.91 -1.73 -12.15
CA LYS A 48 3.60 -2.17 -12.66
C LYS A 48 2.69 -0.96 -12.67
N GLU A 49 2.46 -0.42 -13.87
CA GLU A 49 1.52 0.64 -14.22
C GLU A 49 0.82 1.25 -13.01
N GLN A 50 1.27 2.45 -12.61
CA GLN A 50 0.43 3.32 -11.82
C GLN A 50 -0.91 3.38 -12.57
N ILE A 51 -1.96 2.80 -11.99
CA ILE A 51 -3.29 2.81 -12.60
C ILE A 51 -3.69 4.28 -12.64
N HIS A 52 -3.43 4.92 -13.77
CA HIS A 52 -3.85 6.27 -14.06
C HIS A 52 -5.34 6.16 -14.34
N VAL A 53 -6.15 6.11 -13.27
CA VAL A 53 -7.59 6.23 -13.40
C VAL A 53 -7.83 7.65 -13.91
N LEU A 54 -7.99 7.78 -15.22
CA LEU A 54 -8.49 8.98 -15.86
C LEU A 54 -9.96 9.08 -15.40
N PHE A 55 -10.20 9.83 -14.34
CA PHE A 55 -11.56 10.26 -14.04
C PHE A 55 -11.88 11.29 -15.13
N GLU A 56 -12.59 10.86 -16.17
CA GLU A 56 -13.38 11.80 -16.95
C GLU A 56 -14.34 12.43 -15.93
N ASP A 57 -14.07 13.69 -15.60
CA ASP A 57 -15.03 14.58 -14.96
C ASP A 57 -16.21 14.67 -15.94
N ASP A 58 -17.16 13.73 -15.83
CA ASP A 58 -18.46 13.85 -16.47
C ASP A 58 -19.20 14.94 -15.68
N GLU A 59 -18.85 16.20 -15.97
CA GLU A 59 -19.68 17.36 -15.71
C GLU A 59 -21.00 17.15 -16.46
N LYS A 60 -22.07 16.77 -15.75
CA LYS A 60 -23.44 17.25 -16.00
C LYS A 60 -24.33 17.23 -14.76
#